data_AF-A0A1H3E043-F1
#
_entry.id   AF-A0A1H3E043-F1
#
_cell.length_a   1.000
_cell.length_b   1.000
_cell.length_c   1.000
_cell.angle_alpha   90.00
_cell.angle_beta   90.00
_cell.angle_gamma   90.00
#
_symmetry.space_group_name_H-M   'P 1'
#
loop_
_entity.id
_entity.type
_entity.pdbx_description
1 polymer ?
#
loop_
_entity_poly.entity_id
_entity_poly.type
_entity_poly.pdbx_seq_one_letter_code
_entity_poly.pdbx_strand_id
1 'polypeptide(L)'
;MGDMVAINVESIDLMIKMFKKDNLDKDLFRSLMRTKGIKEFINHEKSMGRFRLISPLKDEIKRVIEDKEYEDVYDFYILKNNLEQLEIDIKNILKNSNSIIEEAKEKVYEIVPKDIQIRTSIYLYWGGIDGAFTLNRKEIFINYRKYFGDREEFIKVLSHEMYHARKLTLMNRIKYCFRMISRDNRLLYDIIGRIIEEGMALVVQHGPNLAKDDLTGMLTKGNILFVKEEFQHLNSILNNIRRRNGNSITKRHLNIYVIGYCIVSLIYKERGIEILNYWTVDLNLRRIIREYVELNNRNKTSSNLDKNIIRWILKERSI
;
A
#
# COMPACT_ATOMS: atom_id res chain seq x y z
N MET A 1 -9.61 -3.58 -28.73
CA MET A 1 -9.59 -4.74 -27.83
C MET A 1 -9.04 -4.26 -26.49
N GLY A 2 -9.93 -3.99 -25.53
CA GLY A 2 -9.54 -3.49 -24.21
C GLY A 2 -8.98 -4.63 -23.37
N ASP A 3 -7.82 -4.42 -22.76
CA ASP A 3 -7.25 -5.35 -21.79
C ASP A 3 -8.23 -5.50 -20.64
N MET A 4 -9.01 -6.59 -20.64
CA MET A 4 -9.91 -6.94 -19.55
C MET A 4 -9.04 -7.31 -18.35
N VAL A 5 -8.94 -6.39 -17.40
CA VAL A 5 -8.44 -6.68 -16.06
C VAL A 5 -9.56 -7.45 -15.36
N ALA A 6 -9.26 -8.66 -14.89
CA ALA A 6 -10.21 -9.47 -14.11
C ALA A 6 -9.67 -9.68 -12.70
N ILE A 7 -10.57 -9.75 -11.72
CA ILE A 7 -10.24 -10.07 -10.33
C ILE A 7 -10.19 -11.60 -10.20
N ASN A 8 -9.00 -12.15 -9.97
CA ASN A 8 -8.80 -13.57 -9.74
C ASN A 8 -9.08 -13.91 -8.27
N VAL A 9 -10.07 -14.78 -8.05
CA VAL A 9 -10.54 -15.21 -6.73
C VAL A 9 -10.22 -16.68 -6.42
N GLU A 10 -9.42 -17.34 -7.25
CA GLU A 10 -9.18 -18.79 -7.22
C GLU A 10 -8.69 -19.29 -5.84
N SER A 11 -7.81 -18.52 -5.21
CA SER A 11 -7.32 -18.84 -3.86
C SER A 11 -8.44 -18.89 -2.83
N ILE A 12 -9.37 -17.93 -2.88
CA ILE A 12 -10.50 -17.85 -1.97
C ILE A 12 -11.50 -18.98 -2.26
N ASP A 13 -11.81 -19.23 -3.52
CA ASP A 13 -12.71 -20.33 -3.93
C ASP A 13 -12.21 -21.70 -3.45
N LEU A 14 -10.91 -21.96 -3.55
CA LEU A 14 -10.31 -23.20 -3.04
C LEU A 14 -10.35 -23.26 -1.51
N MET A 15 -10.16 -22.13 -0.82
CA MET A 15 -10.33 -22.07 0.63
C MET A 15 -11.76 -22.38 1.05
N ILE A 16 -12.77 -21.74 0.43
CA ILE A 16 -14.18 -22.01 0.71
C ILE A 16 -14.49 -23.51 0.55
N LYS A 17 -14.08 -24.11 -0.57
CA LYS A 17 -14.28 -25.55 -0.83
C LYS A 17 -13.61 -26.44 0.21
N MET A 18 -12.45 -26.03 0.71
CA MET A 18 -11.68 -26.77 1.71
C MET A 18 -12.33 -26.67 3.10
N PHE A 19 -12.78 -25.49 3.52
CA PHE A 19 -13.40 -25.24 4.83
C PHE A 19 -14.85 -25.73 4.94
N LYS A 20 -15.49 -26.08 3.82
CA LYS A 20 -16.77 -26.81 3.81
C LYS A 20 -16.66 -28.30 4.16
N LYS A 21 -15.44 -28.84 4.26
CA LYS A 21 -15.19 -30.24 4.61
C LYS A 21 -14.88 -30.37 6.09
N ASP A 22 -15.23 -31.50 6.67
CA ASP A 22 -14.91 -31.83 8.07
C ASP A 22 -13.45 -32.26 8.28
N ASN A 23 -12.68 -32.46 7.20
CA ASN A 23 -11.29 -32.90 7.24
C ASN A 23 -10.48 -32.24 6.12
N LEU A 24 -9.16 -32.07 6.33
CA LEU A 24 -8.26 -31.50 5.35
C LEU A 24 -8.12 -32.39 4.10
N ASP A 25 -8.67 -31.93 2.98
CA ASP A 25 -8.44 -32.52 1.67
C ASP A 25 -7.04 -32.15 1.12
N LYS A 26 -6.19 -33.17 0.98
CA LYS A 26 -4.80 -33.00 0.54
C LYS A 26 -4.68 -32.51 -0.91
N ASP A 27 -5.61 -32.85 -1.78
CA ASP A 27 -5.58 -32.45 -3.19
C ASP A 27 -6.07 -31.01 -3.37
N LEU A 28 -7.11 -30.61 -2.62
CA LEU A 28 -7.52 -29.20 -2.53
C LEU A 28 -6.40 -28.35 -1.94
N PHE A 29 -5.75 -28.81 -0.85
CA PHE A 29 -4.62 -28.10 -0.27
C PHE A 29 -3.46 -27.94 -1.26
N ARG A 30 -3.07 -29.02 -1.97
CA ARG A 30 -2.03 -28.92 -3.01
C ARG A 30 -2.40 -27.95 -4.12
N SER A 31 -3.67 -27.87 -4.50
CA SER A 31 -4.18 -26.93 -5.50
C SER A 31 -4.13 -25.49 -4.99
N LEU A 32 -4.54 -25.27 -3.73
CA LEU A 32 -4.48 -23.96 -3.07
C LEU A 32 -3.04 -23.42 -3.04
N MET A 33 -2.06 -24.26 -2.65
CA MET A 33 -0.64 -23.88 -2.62
C MET A 33 -0.06 -23.58 -4.01
N ARG A 34 -0.75 -23.95 -5.09
CA ARG A 34 -0.34 -23.66 -6.46
C ARG A 34 -0.89 -22.35 -6.99
N THR A 35 -1.95 -21.81 -6.39
CA THR A 35 -2.52 -20.53 -6.82
C THR A 35 -1.52 -19.41 -6.62
N LYS A 36 -1.64 -18.39 -7.44
CA LYS A 36 -0.73 -17.25 -7.39
C LYS A 36 -0.92 -16.41 -6.13
N GLY A 37 -2.18 -16.22 -5.70
CA GLY A 37 -2.50 -15.46 -4.49
C GLY A 37 -1.79 -16.03 -3.26
N ILE A 38 -1.81 -17.35 -3.06
CA ILE A 38 -1.17 -18.00 -1.91
C ILE A 38 0.36 -18.04 -2.03
N LYS A 39 0.90 -18.31 -3.24
CA LYS A 39 2.35 -18.28 -3.46
C LYS A 39 2.94 -16.92 -3.12
N GLU A 40 2.34 -15.85 -3.64
CA GLU A 40 2.88 -14.51 -3.42
C GLU A 40 2.60 -14.00 -2.00
N PHE A 41 1.47 -14.34 -1.39
CA PHE A 41 1.26 -14.13 0.04
C PHE A 41 2.40 -14.74 0.88
N ILE A 42 2.74 -16.01 0.65
CA ILE A 42 3.81 -16.70 1.37
C ILE A 42 5.18 -16.03 1.11
N ASN A 43 5.46 -15.68 -0.14
CA ASN A 43 6.71 -15.00 -0.51
C ASN A 43 6.83 -13.63 0.16
N HIS A 44 5.73 -12.88 0.21
CA HIS A 44 5.64 -11.59 0.86
C HIS A 44 5.91 -11.71 2.37
N GLU A 45 5.22 -12.61 3.07
CA GLU A 45 5.46 -12.86 4.51
C GLU A 45 6.89 -13.32 4.82
N LYS A 46 7.51 -14.11 3.92
CA LYS A 46 8.94 -14.48 4.01
C LYS A 46 9.85 -13.27 3.86
N SER A 47 9.57 -12.41 2.87
CA SER A 47 10.37 -11.20 2.61
C SER A 47 10.31 -10.21 3.77
N MET A 48 9.17 -10.17 4.47
CA MET A 48 8.96 -9.36 5.66
C MET A 48 9.57 -9.96 6.94
N GLY A 49 10.20 -11.15 6.84
CA GLY A 49 10.81 -11.85 7.96
C GLY A 49 9.81 -12.47 8.95
N ARG A 50 8.51 -12.45 8.63
CA ARG A 50 7.43 -12.91 9.51
C ARG A 50 7.25 -14.43 9.44
N PHE A 51 7.58 -15.05 8.31
CA PHE A 51 7.35 -16.49 8.08
C PHE A 51 8.01 -17.44 9.09
N ARG A 52 9.10 -17.05 9.78
CA ARG A 52 9.73 -17.87 10.82
C ARG A 52 8.99 -17.88 12.16
N LEU A 53 8.04 -16.97 12.34
CA LEU A 53 7.23 -16.84 13.56
C LEU A 53 5.89 -17.57 13.45
N ILE A 54 5.58 -18.16 12.29
CA ILE A 54 4.26 -18.69 12.00
C ILE A 54 4.32 -20.20 11.83
N SER A 55 3.40 -20.89 12.49
CA SER A 55 3.16 -22.32 12.29
C SER A 55 2.97 -22.65 10.80
N PRO A 56 3.35 -23.85 10.35
CA PRO A 56 3.13 -24.26 8.98
C PRO A 56 1.66 -24.05 8.58
N LEU A 57 1.43 -23.32 7.49
CA LEU A 57 0.10 -22.97 6.99
C LEU A 57 -0.86 -24.18 6.93
N LYS A 58 -0.31 -25.34 6.57
CA LYS A 58 -1.04 -26.61 6.52
C LYS A 58 -1.60 -27.02 7.88
N ASP A 59 -0.81 -26.89 8.93
CA ASP A 59 -1.17 -27.31 10.29
C ASP A 59 -2.17 -26.34 10.91
N GLU A 60 -2.07 -25.04 10.59
CA GLU A 60 -3.10 -24.05 10.94
C GLU A 60 -4.44 -24.38 10.28
N ILE A 61 -4.46 -24.52 8.95
CA ILE A 61 -5.68 -24.87 8.21
C ILE A 61 -6.28 -26.17 8.74
N LYS A 62 -5.46 -27.20 8.98
CA LYS A 62 -5.92 -28.48 9.52
C LYS A 62 -6.62 -28.31 10.86
N ARG A 63 -6.00 -27.59 11.79
CA ARG A 63 -6.58 -27.34 13.12
C ARG A 63 -7.86 -26.54 13.04
N VAL A 64 -7.91 -25.50 12.22
CA VAL A 64 -9.15 -24.71 12.00
C VAL A 64 -10.26 -25.56 11.40
N ILE A 65 -9.96 -26.55 10.56
CA ILE A 65 -11.00 -27.47 10.05
C ILE A 65 -11.51 -28.38 11.16
N GLU A 66 -10.60 -29.04 11.88
CA GLU A 66 -10.89 -30.10 12.86
C GLU A 66 -11.47 -29.57 14.18
N ASP A 67 -11.09 -28.36 14.59
CA ASP A 67 -11.54 -27.70 15.81
C ASP A 67 -12.34 -26.44 15.47
N LYS A 68 -13.54 -26.30 16.04
CA LYS A 68 -14.43 -25.15 15.80
C LYS A 68 -14.06 -23.94 16.65
N GLU A 69 -13.39 -24.16 17.78
CA GLU A 69 -13.01 -23.11 18.73
C GLU A 69 -11.57 -22.63 18.51
N TYR A 70 -10.83 -23.27 17.59
CA TYR A 70 -9.45 -22.91 17.32
C TYR A 70 -9.34 -21.62 16.49
N GLU A 71 -8.72 -20.60 17.08
CA GLU A 71 -8.38 -19.35 16.42
C GLU A 71 -6.91 -19.37 15.97
N ASP A 72 -6.70 -19.40 14.66
CA ASP A 72 -5.37 -19.39 14.06
C ASP A 72 -4.81 -17.99 13.84
N VAL A 73 -3.49 -17.92 13.75
CA VAL A 73 -2.71 -16.70 13.52
C VAL A 73 -2.87 -16.08 12.11
N TYR A 74 -3.51 -16.78 11.17
CA TYR A 74 -3.84 -16.25 9.85
C TYR A 74 -5.32 -15.88 9.72
N ASP A 75 -6.10 -16.03 10.79
CA ASP A 75 -7.52 -15.72 10.83
C ASP A 75 -8.38 -16.52 9.83
N PHE A 76 -8.01 -17.77 9.53
CA PHE A 76 -8.85 -18.69 8.79
C PHE A 76 -10.11 -19.10 9.57
N TYR A 77 -10.09 -19.08 10.90
CA TYR A 77 -11.29 -19.28 11.71
C TYR A 77 -12.40 -18.28 11.36
N ILE A 78 -12.04 -17.01 11.05
CA ILE A 78 -12.99 -16.00 10.57
C ILE A 78 -13.60 -16.42 9.24
N LEU A 79 -12.79 -16.94 8.31
CA LEU A 79 -13.28 -17.45 7.02
C LEU A 79 -14.28 -18.60 7.24
N LYS A 80 -13.91 -19.59 8.07
CA LYS A 80 -14.75 -20.76 8.38
C LYS A 80 -16.11 -20.33 8.96
N ASN A 81 -16.11 -19.36 9.86
CA ASN A 81 -17.32 -18.88 10.52
C ASN A 81 -18.23 -18.03 9.62
N ASN A 82 -17.76 -17.62 8.43
CA ASN A 82 -18.48 -16.70 7.53
C ASN A 82 -18.58 -17.22 6.08
N LEU A 83 -18.51 -18.55 5.88
CA LEU A 83 -18.47 -19.18 4.56
C LEU A 83 -19.62 -18.77 3.62
N GLU A 84 -20.86 -18.74 4.13
CA GLU A 84 -22.04 -18.43 3.30
C GLU A 84 -21.98 -17.02 2.74
N GLN A 85 -21.69 -16.04 3.61
CA GLN A 85 -21.53 -14.65 3.20
C GLN A 85 -20.32 -14.48 2.27
N LEU A 86 -19.23 -15.19 2.50
CA LEU A 86 -18.06 -15.17 1.60
C LEU A 86 -18.38 -15.71 0.20
N GLU A 87 -19.18 -16.75 0.08
CA GLU A 87 -19.63 -17.23 -1.23
C GLU A 87 -20.48 -16.20 -1.98
N ILE A 88 -21.36 -15.48 -1.26
CA ILE A 88 -22.16 -14.40 -1.82
C ILE A 88 -21.26 -13.27 -2.31
N ASP A 89 -20.32 -12.83 -1.47
CA ASP A 89 -19.36 -11.78 -1.78
C ASP A 89 -18.52 -12.11 -3.02
N ILE A 90 -17.94 -13.31 -3.09
CA ILE A 90 -17.10 -13.72 -4.22
C ILE A 90 -17.91 -13.79 -5.52
N LYS A 91 -19.15 -14.32 -5.49
CA LYS A 91 -20.05 -14.30 -6.65
C LYS A 91 -20.36 -12.87 -7.09
N ASN A 92 -20.61 -11.97 -6.14
CA ASN A 92 -20.86 -10.56 -6.41
C ASN A 92 -19.65 -9.85 -7.01
N ILE A 93 -18.44 -10.13 -6.52
CA ILE A 93 -17.18 -9.60 -7.06
C ILE A 93 -16.98 -10.07 -8.49
N LEU A 94 -17.18 -11.36 -8.78
CA LEU A 94 -17.04 -11.89 -10.13
C LEU A 94 -18.06 -11.25 -11.09
N LYS A 95 -19.34 -11.17 -10.68
CA LYS A 95 -20.43 -10.58 -11.47
C LYS A 95 -20.19 -9.09 -11.77
N ASN A 96 -19.64 -8.35 -10.82
CA ASN A 96 -19.49 -6.89 -10.90
C ASN A 96 -18.03 -6.44 -11.08
N SER A 97 -17.12 -7.35 -11.45
CA SER A 97 -15.67 -7.11 -11.49
C SER A 97 -15.30 -5.86 -12.30
N ASN A 98 -15.88 -5.70 -13.50
CA ASN A 98 -15.64 -4.51 -14.32
C ASN A 98 -16.07 -3.22 -13.62
N SER A 99 -17.25 -3.19 -12.99
CA SER A 99 -17.74 -2.00 -12.26
C SER A 99 -16.81 -1.64 -11.11
N ILE A 100 -16.42 -2.64 -10.31
CA ILE A 100 -15.48 -2.47 -9.19
C ILE A 100 -14.15 -1.88 -9.68
N ILE A 101 -13.62 -2.40 -10.79
CA ILE A 101 -12.36 -1.96 -11.37
C ILE A 101 -12.47 -0.53 -11.92
N GLU A 102 -13.55 -0.21 -12.63
CA GLU A 102 -13.73 1.14 -13.17
C GLU A 102 -13.94 2.16 -12.05
N GLU A 103 -14.72 1.85 -11.01
CA GLU A 103 -14.87 2.71 -9.83
C GLU A 103 -13.52 2.95 -9.11
N ALA A 104 -12.69 1.91 -8.99
CA ALA A 104 -11.35 2.05 -8.42
C ALA A 104 -10.44 2.92 -9.31
N LYS A 105 -10.51 2.77 -10.64
CA LYS A 105 -9.75 3.61 -11.58
C LYS A 105 -10.21 5.05 -11.59
N GLU A 106 -11.52 5.30 -11.50
CA GLU A 106 -12.08 6.66 -11.44
C GLU A 106 -11.45 7.44 -10.29
N LYS A 107 -11.36 6.83 -9.10
CA LYS A 107 -10.65 7.40 -7.94
C LYS A 107 -9.18 7.69 -8.24
N VAL A 108 -8.47 6.77 -8.91
CA VAL A 108 -7.06 7.00 -9.26
C VAL A 108 -6.93 8.17 -10.22
N TYR A 109 -7.83 8.29 -11.21
CA TYR A 109 -7.80 9.36 -12.21
C TYR A 109 -8.26 10.74 -11.68
N GLU A 110 -8.75 10.81 -10.44
CA GLU A 110 -8.86 12.10 -9.72
C GLU A 110 -7.48 12.68 -9.37
N ILE A 111 -6.42 11.86 -9.35
CA ILE A 111 -5.05 12.31 -9.00
C ILE A 111 -4.05 12.05 -10.12
N VAL A 112 -4.28 11.03 -10.94
CA VAL A 112 -3.39 10.62 -12.03
C VAL A 112 -3.94 11.14 -13.37
N PRO A 113 -3.09 11.68 -14.26
CA PRO A 113 -3.50 12.05 -15.62
C PRO A 113 -4.17 10.88 -16.36
N LYS A 114 -5.30 11.16 -17.03
CA LYS A 114 -6.15 10.14 -17.69
C LYS A 114 -5.45 9.37 -18.82
N ASP A 115 -4.38 9.92 -19.38
CA ASP A 115 -3.56 9.29 -20.42
C ASP A 115 -2.60 8.22 -19.86
N ILE A 116 -2.38 8.19 -18.54
CA ILE A 116 -1.55 7.18 -17.87
C ILE A 116 -2.34 5.90 -17.69
N GLN A 117 -1.90 4.84 -18.36
CA GLN A 117 -2.54 3.55 -18.28
C GLN A 117 -2.30 2.86 -16.93
N ILE A 118 -3.36 2.28 -16.38
CA ILE A 118 -3.32 1.33 -15.26
C ILE A 118 -3.72 -0.04 -15.82
N ARG A 119 -2.73 -0.94 -15.95
CA ARG A 119 -2.93 -2.32 -16.42
C ARG A 119 -2.29 -3.26 -15.42
N THR A 120 -3.13 -3.99 -14.70
CA THR A 120 -2.69 -4.82 -13.58
C THR A 120 -3.55 -6.06 -13.46
N SER A 121 -2.97 -7.17 -13.02
CA SER A 121 -3.71 -8.37 -12.65
C SER A 121 -4.03 -8.32 -11.16
N ILE A 122 -5.28 -8.57 -10.78
CA ILE A 122 -5.73 -8.48 -9.38
C ILE A 122 -5.96 -9.90 -8.86
N TYR A 123 -5.40 -10.23 -7.70
CA TYR A 123 -5.53 -11.52 -7.05
C TYR A 123 -6.02 -11.33 -5.61
N LEU A 124 -7.07 -12.07 -5.23
CA LEU A 124 -7.54 -12.12 -3.85
C LEU A 124 -6.86 -13.28 -3.11
N TYR A 125 -6.51 -13.03 -1.86
CA TYR A 125 -6.05 -14.04 -0.91
C TYR A 125 -6.61 -13.76 0.49
N TRP A 126 -6.44 -14.72 1.39
CA TRP A 126 -6.85 -14.62 2.79
C TRP A 126 -5.67 -14.99 3.68
N GLY A 127 -5.38 -14.15 4.67
CA GLY A 127 -4.41 -14.42 5.73
C GLY A 127 -3.37 -13.32 5.89
N GLY A 128 -2.61 -13.40 6.99
CA GLY A 128 -1.57 -12.42 7.31
C GLY A 128 -2.11 -11.04 7.75
N ILE A 129 -1.16 -10.15 8.06
CA ILE A 129 -1.44 -8.87 8.72
C ILE A 129 -1.70 -7.75 7.71
N ASP A 130 -0.99 -7.75 6.58
CA ASP A 130 -1.06 -6.67 5.59
C ASP A 130 -2.41 -6.69 4.83
N GLY A 131 -2.90 -5.50 4.48
CA GLY A 131 -4.17 -5.34 3.77
C GLY A 131 -4.08 -5.60 2.26
N ALA A 132 -2.99 -5.18 1.65
CA ALA A 132 -2.72 -5.42 0.23
C ALA A 132 -1.23 -5.18 -0.08
N PHE A 133 -0.80 -5.59 -1.28
CA PHE A 133 0.49 -5.19 -1.83
C PHE A 133 0.49 -5.27 -3.36
N THR A 134 1.37 -4.46 -3.98
CA THR A 134 1.62 -4.44 -5.42
C THR A 134 3.02 -4.97 -5.76
N LEU A 135 3.10 -5.96 -6.64
CA LEU A 135 4.37 -6.46 -7.19
C LEU A 135 4.67 -5.87 -8.56
N ASN A 136 5.87 -5.30 -8.70
CA ASN A 136 6.44 -4.81 -9.96
C ASN A 136 5.52 -3.84 -10.75
N ARG A 137 4.56 -3.20 -10.09
CA ARG A 137 3.53 -2.33 -10.69
C ARG A 137 2.64 -3.05 -11.73
N LYS A 138 2.53 -4.38 -11.66
CA LYS A 138 1.76 -5.20 -12.63
C LYS A 138 0.75 -6.12 -11.99
N GLU A 139 0.92 -6.42 -10.70
CA GLU A 139 0.14 -7.43 -10.02
C GLU A 139 -0.23 -6.89 -8.64
N ILE A 140 -1.53 -6.89 -8.35
CA ILE A 140 -2.10 -6.43 -7.08
C ILE A 140 -2.60 -7.65 -6.34
N PHE A 141 -2.25 -7.76 -5.07
CA PHE A 141 -2.70 -8.81 -4.17
C PHE A 141 -3.48 -8.15 -3.04
N ILE A 142 -4.76 -8.48 -2.91
CA ILE A 142 -5.62 -7.94 -1.85
C ILE A 142 -5.92 -9.04 -0.83
N ASN A 143 -5.67 -8.75 0.44
CA ASN A 143 -6.11 -9.58 1.55
C ASN A 143 -7.60 -9.33 1.82
N TYR A 144 -8.47 -10.11 1.16
CA TYR A 144 -9.91 -9.85 1.19
C TYR A 144 -10.50 -9.96 2.61
N ARG A 145 -9.84 -10.70 3.51
CA ARG A 145 -10.18 -10.78 4.94
C ARG A 145 -10.42 -9.39 5.56
N LYS A 146 -9.59 -8.41 5.23
CA LYS A 146 -9.65 -7.07 5.83
C LYS A 146 -10.84 -6.23 5.36
N TYR A 147 -11.47 -6.62 4.26
CA TYR A 147 -12.53 -5.86 3.56
C TYR A 147 -13.79 -6.71 3.34
N PHE A 148 -13.88 -7.82 4.05
CA PHE A 148 -14.97 -8.77 3.96
C PHE A 148 -16.31 -8.11 4.26
N GLY A 149 -17.30 -8.28 3.37
CA GLY A 149 -18.61 -7.63 3.49
C GLY A 149 -18.62 -6.12 3.23
N ASP A 150 -17.48 -5.48 2.96
CA ASP A 150 -17.37 -4.03 2.74
C ASP A 150 -16.84 -3.71 1.35
N ARG A 151 -17.78 -3.60 0.40
CA ARG A 151 -17.48 -3.26 -0.99
C ARG A 151 -16.81 -1.89 -1.14
N GLU A 152 -17.19 -0.91 -0.32
CA GLU A 152 -16.65 0.44 -0.41
C GLU A 152 -15.18 0.44 -0.02
N GLU A 153 -14.84 -0.18 1.10
CA GLU A 153 -13.45 -0.32 1.55
C GLU A 153 -12.62 -1.20 0.61
N PHE A 154 -13.20 -2.26 0.04
CA PHE A 154 -12.52 -3.04 -0.99
C PHE A 154 -12.13 -2.20 -2.21
N ILE A 155 -13.01 -1.33 -2.70
CA ILE A 155 -12.72 -0.42 -3.82
C ILE A 155 -11.67 0.62 -3.44
N LYS A 156 -11.75 1.17 -2.23
CA LYS A 156 -10.75 2.13 -1.71
C LYS A 156 -9.35 1.50 -1.73
N VAL A 157 -9.18 0.32 -1.15
CA VAL A 157 -7.87 -0.33 -1.13
C VAL A 157 -7.43 -0.79 -2.52
N LEU A 158 -8.35 -1.23 -3.38
CA LEU A 158 -8.01 -1.51 -4.76
C LEU A 158 -7.50 -0.26 -5.49
N SER A 159 -8.12 0.91 -5.26
CA SER A 159 -7.69 2.18 -5.86
C SER A 159 -6.30 2.62 -5.37
N HIS A 160 -5.99 2.40 -4.09
CA HIS A 160 -4.65 2.60 -3.51
C HIS A 160 -3.60 1.79 -4.28
N GLU A 161 -3.82 0.49 -4.43
CA GLU A 161 -2.88 -0.39 -5.12
C GLU A 161 -2.80 -0.12 -6.63
N MET A 162 -3.92 0.27 -7.25
CA MET A 162 -3.95 0.68 -8.65
C MET A 162 -3.11 1.93 -8.92
N TYR A 163 -3.03 2.87 -7.96
CA TYR A 163 -2.11 4.00 -8.07
C TYR A 163 -0.64 3.52 -8.15
N HIS A 164 -0.25 2.52 -7.34
CA HIS A 164 1.09 1.93 -7.45
C HIS A 164 1.30 1.20 -8.77
N ALA A 165 0.25 0.59 -9.33
CA ALA A 165 0.30 -0.12 -10.61
C ALA A 165 0.27 0.78 -11.86
N ARG A 166 0.24 2.12 -11.71
CA ARG A 166 0.27 3.04 -12.85
C ARG A 166 1.52 2.87 -13.71
N LYS A 167 1.36 2.95 -15.03
CA LYS A 167 2.45 2.77 -15.99
C LYS A 167 3.35 4.00 -16.04
N LEU A 168 4.63 3.81 -15.74
CA LEU A 168 5.65 4.84 -15.88
C LEU A 168 6.32 4.74 -17.25
N THR A 169 6.51 5.88 -17.93
CA THR A 169 7.20 5.93 -19.22
C THR A 169 8.68 5.52 -19.06
N LEU A 170 9.25 4.89 -20.10
CA LEU A 170 10.66 4.47 -20.07
C LEU A 170 11.59 5.66 -19.80
N MET A 171 11.31 6.80 -20.43
CA MET A 171 12.06 8.03 -20.24
C MET A 171 12.07 8.49 -18.77
N ASN A 172 10.93 8.42 -18.07
CA ASN A 172 10.86 8.83 -16.66
C ASN A 172 11.54 7.83 -15.73
N ARG A 173 11.51 6.53 -16.06
CA ARG A 173 12.30 5.50 -15.35
C ARG A 173 13.79 5.76 -15.50
N ILE A 174 14.26 6.11 -16.70
CA ILE A 174 15.67 6.46 -16.94
C ILE A 174 16.07 7.71 -16.16
N LYS A 175 15.28 8.79 -16.22
CA LYS A 175 15.51 10.01 -15.42
C LYS A 175 15.60 9.71 -13.93
N TYR A 176 14.74 8.83 -13.43
CA TYR A 176 14.75 8.39 -12.04
C TYR A 176 16.04 7.64 -11.69
N CYS A 177 16.50 6.71 -12.54
CA CYS A 177 17.79 6.03 -12.36
C CYS A 177 18.96 7.03 -12.28
N PHE A 178 19.01 8.03 -13.17
CA PHE A 178 20.03 9.08 -13.13
C PHE A 178 19.98 9.89 -11.82
N ARG A 179 18.80 10.14 -11.27
CA ARG A 179 18.62 10.85 -9.99
C ARG A 179 19.13 10.04 -8.78
N MET A 180 19.22 8.72 -8.90
CA MET A 180 19.67 7.81 -7.84
C MET A 180 21.17 7.46 -7.88
N ILE A 181 21.97 8.05 -8.78
CA ILE A 181 23.38 7.66 -8.99
C ILE A 181 24.23 7.75 -7.71
N SER A 182 24.06 8.80 -6.90
CA SER A 182 24.80 8.90 -5.64
C SER A 182 24.10 8.16 -4.51
N ARG A 183 24.87 7.51 -3.62
CA ARG A 183 24.36 6.76 -2.46
C ARG A 183 23.39 7.58 -1.60
N ASP A 184 23.74 8.84 -1.34
CA ASP A 184 22.93 9.75 -0.52
C ASP A 184 21.61 10.11 -1.21
N ASN A 185 21.62 10.33 -2.54
CA ASN A 185 20.38 10.53 -3.29
C ASN A 185 19.56 9.24 -3.33
N ARG A 186 20.18 8.07 -3.50
CA ARG A 186 19.46 6.79 -3.49
C ARG A 186 18.69 6.58 -2.19
N LEU A 187 19.32 6.78 -1.03
CA LEU A 187 18.67 6.64 0.27
C LEU A 187 17.58 7.70 0.50
N LEU A 188 17.81 8.93 0.03
CA LEU A 188 16.79 9.97 0.09
C LEU A 188 15.55 9.62 -0.75
N TYR A 189 15.76 9.16 -1.98
CA TYR A 189 14.69 8.72 -2.87
C TYR A 189 13.98 7.48 -2.34
N ASP A 190 14.69 6.57 -1.69
CA ASP A 190 14.09 5.39 -1.05
C ASP A 190 13.17 5.78 0.12
N ILE A 191 13.54 6.75 0.95
CA ILE A 191 12.72 7.14 2.10
C ILE A 191 11.64 8.16 1.72
N ILE A 192 12.03 9.33 1.19
CA ILE A 192 11.09 10.41 0.86
C ILE A 192 10.23 10.04 -0.35
N GLY A 193 10.80 9.34 -1.33
CA GLY A 193 10.02 8.88 -2.47
C GLY A 193 8.94 7.89 -2.04
N ARG A 194 9.22 6.97 -1.10
CA ARG A 194 8.19 6.07 -0.54
C ARG A 194 7.15 6.85 0.26
N ILE A 195 7.55 7.80 1.12
CA ILE A 195 6.60 8.68 1.83
C ILE A 195 5.64 9.37 0.85
N ILE A 196 6.15 9.95 -0.22
CA ILE A 196 5.31 10.64 -1.20
C ILE A 196 4.43 9.63 -1.97
N GLU A 197 4.98 8.50 -2.38
CA GLU A 197 4.23 7.45 -3.10
C GLU A 197 3.05 6.92 -2.27
N GLU A 198 3.27 6.58 -1.00
CA GLU A 198 2.20 6.16 -0.08
C GLU A 198 1.22 7.31 0.19
N GLY A 199 1.71 8.54 0.38
CA GLY A 199 0.86 9.71 0.56
C GLY A 199 -0.11 9.94 -0.60
N MET A 200 0.36 9.74 -1.83
CA MET A 200 -0.47 9.83 -3.02
C MET A 200 -1.52 8.73 -3.07
N ALA A 201 -1.12 7.48 -2.80
CA ALA A 201 -2.04 6.35 -2.75
C ALA A 201 -3.12 6.51 -1.68
N LEU A 202 -2.77 7.07 -0.51
CA LEU A 202 -3.73 7.37 0.56
C LEU A 202 -4.68 8.52 0.20
N VAL A 203 -4.25 9.53 -0.54
CA VAL A 203 -5.17 10.58 -1.02
C VAL A 203 -6.09 10.03 -2.11
N VAL A 204 -5.65 9.08 -2.95
CA VAL A 204 -6.56 8.33 -3.85
C VAL A 204 -7.60 7.56 -3.04
N GLN A 205 -7.16 6.88 -1.97
CA GLN A 205 -8.00 6.00 -1.16
C GLN A 205 -9.04 6.78 -0.33
N HIS A 206 -8.58 7.81 0.39
CA HIS A 206 -9.34 8.50 1.43
C HIS A 206 -9.76 9.92 1.05
N GLY A 207 -9.27 10.44 -0.08
CA GLY A 207 -9.35 11.85 -0.40
C GLY A 207 -8.44 12.71 0.50
N PRO A 208 -8.48 14.04 0.34
CA PRO A 208 -7.60 14.93 1.09
C PRO A 208 -8.03 15.15 2.55
N ASN A 209 -9.24 14.73 2.93
CA ASN A 209 -9.76 14.82 4.29
C ASN A 209 -10.11 13.43 4.81
N LEU A 210 -9.41 12.97 5.86
CA LEU A 210 -9.64 11.64 6.43
C LEU A 210 -10.97 11.61 7.19
N ALA A 211 -12.01 11.07 6.55
CA ALA A 211 -13.35 10.96 7.14
C ALA A 211 -13.43 9.89 8.23
N LYS A 212 -12.83 8.73 7.98
CA LYS A 212 -12.77 7.55 8.87
C LYS A 212 -11.35 7.01 8.95
N ASP A 213 -11.04 6.30 10.03
CA ASP A 213 -9.75 5.64 10.20
C ASP A 213 -9.60 4.48 9.20
N ASP A 214 -8.37 4.25 8.75
CA ASP A 214 -8.04 3.13 7.87
C ASP A 214 -8.15 1.80 8.62
N LEU A 215 -8.77 0.78 8.00
CA LEU A 215 -8.99 -0.53 8.60
C LEU A 215 -7.70 -1.28 8.96
N THR A 216 -6.58 -0.96 8.31
CA THR A 216 -5.26 -1.55 8.64
C THR A 216 -4.59 -0.85 9.81
N GLY A 217 -5.12 0.30 10.27
CA GLY A 217 -4.58 1.08 11.38
C GLY A 217 -3.35 1.95 11.02
N MET A 218 -2.91 1.92 9.76
CA MET A 218 -1.72 2.67 9.31
C MET A 218 -1.96 4.18 9.26
N LEU A 219 -3.17 4.60 8.86
CA LEU A 219 -3.61 5.99 8.84
C LEU A 219 -4.88 6.15 9.69
N THR A 220 -4.74 6.78 10.86
CA THR A 220 -5.87 7.08 11.76
C THR A 220 -5.83 8.55 12.16
N LYS A 221 -6.97 9.11 12.56
CA LYS A 221 -7.06 10.45 13.14
C LYS A 221 -6.13 10.58 14.36
N GLY A 222 -6.03 9.52 15.16
CA GLY A 222 -5.09 9.44 16.28
C GLY A 222 -3.64 9.61 15.83
N ASN A 223 -3.19 8.85 14.83
CA ASN A 223 -1.81 8.92 14.36
C ASN A 223 -1.49 10.29 13.72
N ILE A 224 -2.47 10.93 13.05
CA ILE A 224 -2.31 12.28 12.48
C ILE A 224 -2.06 13.33 13.58
N LEU A 225 -2.66 13.19 14.77
CA LEU A 225 -2.40 14.11 15.89
C LEU A 225 -0.92 14.10 16.33
N PHE A 226 -0.24 12.96 16.18
CA PHE A 226 1.18 12.77 16.51
C PHE A 226 2.11 12.90 15.29
N VAL A 227 1.65 13.57 14.23
CA VAL A 227 2.45 13.71 13.00
C VAL A 227 3.77 14.45 13.25
N LYS A 228 3.81 15.37 14.22
CA LYS A 228 5.02 16.13 14.56
C LYS A 228 6.14 15.21 15.04
N GLU A 229 5.82 14.22 15.86
CA GLU A 229 6.72 13.21 16.37
C GLU A 229 7.25 12.31 15.23
N GLU A 230 6.38 11.95 14.29
CA GLU A 230 6.78 11.20 13.08
C GLU A 230 7.75 12.00 12.19
N PHE A 231 7.53 13.31 12.03
CA PHE A 231 8.48 14.19 11.34
C PHE A 231 9.80 14.36 12.09
N GLN A 232 9.80 14.45 13.42
CA GLN A 232 11.04 14.48 14.21
C GLN A 232 11.85 13.20 14.01
N HIS A 233 11.17 12.06 13.95
CA HIS A 233 11.82 10.79 13.67
C HIS A 233 12.39 10.75 12.24
N LEU A 234 11.62 11.19 11.24
CA LEU A 234 12.11 11.36 9.87
C LEU A 234 13.35 12.26 9.82
N ASN A 235 13.34 13.40 10.51
CA ASN A 235 14.48 14.30 10.56
C ASN A 235 15.72 13.64 11.14
N SER A 236 15.58 12.84 12.20
CA SER A 236 16.69 12.07 12.78
C SER A 236 17.28 11.10 11.75
N ILE A 237 16.43 10.32 11.07
CA ILE A 237 16.86 9.36 10.04
C ILE A 237 17.60 10.07 8.90
N LEU A 238 17.04 11.15 8.36
CA LEU A 238 17.63 11.90 7.25
C LEU A 238 18.95 12.59 7.65
N ASN A 239 19.04 13.12 8.88
CA ASN A 239 20.28 13.71 9.39
C ASN A 239 21.39 12.65 9.53
N ASN A 240 21.07 11.43 9.96
CA ASN A 240 22.03 10.33 10.06
C ASN A 240 22.58 9.93 8.68
N ILE A 241 21.69 9.81 7.68
CA ILE A 241 22.07 9.56 6.29
C ILE A 241 23.00 10.67 5.79
N ARG A 242 22.62 11.94 5.99
CA ARG A 242 23.40 13.10 5.56
C ARG A 242 24.80 13.14 6.18
N ARG A 243 24.93 12.77 7.46
CA ARG A 243 26.20 12.75 8.21
C ARG A 243 27.05 11.50 7.95
N ARG A 244 26.55 10.52 7.18
CA ARG A 244 27.17 9.20 6.97
C ARG A 244 27.48 8.45 8.27
N ASN A 245 26.76 8.76 9.35
CA ASN A 245 26.88 8.03 10.60
C ASN A 245 26.16 6.69 10.45
N GLY A 246 26.93 5.63 10.24
CA GLY A 246 26.44 4.26 10.02
C GLY A 246 25.91 3.56 11.28
N ASN A 247 25.81 4.25 12.42
CA ASN A 247 25.43 3.64 13.68
C ASN A 247 23.93 3.79 13.95
N SER A 248 23.27 2.63 13.95
CA SER A 248 21.92 2.33 14.44
C SER A 248 20.85 3.39 14.14
N ILE A 249 20.18 3.24 13.00
CA ILE A 249 18.79 3.72 12.89
C ILE A 249 18.03 3.00 14.02
N THR A 250 17.59 3.75 15.03
CA THR A 250 16.71 3.23 16.08
C THR A 250 15.51 2.58 15.41
N LYS A 251 15.27 1.30 15.71
CA LYS A 251 14.25 0.42 15.11
C LYS A 251 12.79 0.83 15.36
N ARG A 252 12.48 2.11 15.61
CA ARG A 252 11.09 2.54 15.52
C ARG A 252 10.71 2.52 14.04
N HIS A 253 9.59 1.92 13.71
CA HIS A 253 9.05 1.96 12.37
C HIS A 253 8.61 3.39 12.09
N LEU A 254 9.13 4.02 11.04
CA LEU A 254 8.68 5.33 10.59
C LEU A 254 7.29 5.19 9.98
N ASN A 255 6.29 5.94 10.44
CA ASN A 255 4.96 5.89 9.83
C ASN A 255 4.93 6.71 8.53
N ILE A 256 5.40 6.10 7.44
CA ILE A 256 5.46 6.74 6.12
C ILE A 256 4.08 7.13 5.58
N TYR A 257 3.02 6.42 6.00
CA TYR A 257 1.64 6.67 5.59
C TYR A 257 1.15 8.02 6.12
N VAL A 258 1.30 8.26 7.42
CA VAL A 258 0.86 9.52 8.06
C VAL A 258 1.63 10.71 7.52
N ILE A 259 2.96 10.61 7.44
CA ILE A 259 3.80 11.69 6.92
C ILE A 259 3.42 12.00 5.47
N GLY A 260 3.30 10.95 4.64
CA GLY A 260 2.95 11.05 3.23
C GLY A 260 1.59 11.72 3.04
N TYR A 261 0.58 11.24 3.77
CA TYR A 261 -0.77 11.77 3.71
C TYR A 261 -0.81 13.26 4.08
N CYS A 262 -0.11 13.68 5.13
CA CYS A 262 -0.08 15.09 5.54
C CYS A 262 0.61 16.00 4.50
N ILE A 263 1.69 15.52 3.85
CA ILE A 263 2.36 16.28 2.79
C ILE A 263 1.43 16.43 1.58
N VAL A 264 0.93 15.29 1.07
CA VAL A 264 0.20 15.25 -0.20
C VAL A 264 -1.18 15.88 -0.07
N SER A 265 -1.90 15.64 1.03
CA SER A 265 -3.23 16.23 1.24
C SER A 265 -3.18 17.76 1.34
N LEU A 266 -2.14 18.34 1.96
CA LEU A 266 -1.96 19.79 1.99
C LEU A 266 -1.76 20.36 0.58
N ILE A 267 -0.84 19.76 -0.19
CA ILE A 267 -0.59 20.20 -1.57
C ILE A 267 -1.86 20.08 -2.41
N TYR A 268 -2.57 18.95 -2.31
CA TYR A 268 -3.81 18.73 -3.07
C TYR A 268 -4.87 19.79 -2.74
N LYS A 269 -5.09 20.10 -1.47
CA LYS A 269 -6.07 21.13 -1.05
C LYS A 269 -5.74 22.53 -1.57
N GLU A 270 -4.46 22.89 -1.55
CA GLU A 270 -4.03 24.27 -1.83
C GLU A 270 -3.71 24.51 -3.32
N ARG A 271 -3.30 23.47 -4.05
CA ARG A 271 -2.76 23.57 -5.42
C ARG A 271 -3.39 22.60 -6.42
N GLY A 272 -4.20 21.65 -5.96
CA GLY A 272 -4.77 20.60 -6.82
C GLY A 272 -3.73 19.64 -7.39
N ILE A 273 -4.09 19.00 -8.49
CA ILE A 273 -3.39 17.83 -9.05
C ILE A 273 -2.11 18.20 -9.81
N GLU A 274 -2.03 19.40 -10.39
CA GLU A 274 -0.93 19.79 -11.28
C GLU A 274 0.44 19.66 -10.63
N ILE A 275 0.55 20.04 -9.35
CA ILE A 275 1.80 19.92 -8.59
C ILE A 275 2.13 18.45 -8.30
N LEU A 276 1.13 17.62 -8.06
CA LEU A 276 1.33 16.21 -7.74
C LEU A 276 1.85 15.42 -8.95
N ASN A 277 1.57 15.87 -10.17
CA ASN A 277 2.08 15.26 -11.40
C ASN A 277 3.61 15.24 -11.49
N TYR A 278 4.30 16.17 -10.84
CA TYR A 278 5.76 16.13 -10.75
C TYR A 278 6.26 14.84 -10.08
N TRP A 279 5.49 14.24 -9.18
CA TRP A 279 5.78 12.91 -8.67
C TRP A 279 5.11 11.81 -9.49
N THR A 280 3.80 11.89 -9.72
CA THR A 280 3.01 10.86 -10.41
C THR A 280 3.64 10.44 -11.74
N VAL A 281 4.12 11.42 -12.50
CA VAL A 281 4.63 11.26 -13.86
C VAL A 281 6.16 11.24 -13.85
N ASP A 282 6.78 12.27 -13.26
CA ASP A 282 8.22 12.54 -13.42
C ASP A 282 9.09 12.01 -12.27
N LEU A 283 8.48 11.44 -11.21
CA LEU A 283 9.18 10.97 -10.01
C LEU A 283 10.12 12.02 -9.41
N ASN A 284 9.69 13.28 -9.39
CA ASN A 284 10.45 14.44 -8.92
C ASN A 284 10.06 14.81 -7.49
N LEU A 285 10.61 14.08 -6.50
CA LEU A 285 10.33 14.35 -5.09
C LEU A 285 10.70 15.77 -4.67
N ARG A 286 11.73 16.38 -5.27
CA ARG A 286 12.19 17.71 -4.86
C ARG A 286 11.15 18.78 -5.12
N ARG A 287 10.41 18.65 -6.22
CA ARG A 287 9.35 19.60 -6.54
C ARG A 287 8.20 19.48 -5.53
N ILE A 288 7.82 18.26 -5.15
CA ILE A 288 6.81 18.03 -4.11
C ILE A 288 7.24 18.62 -2.77
N ILE A 289 8.47 18.31 -2.31
CA ILE A 289 8.97 18.82 -1.02
C ILE A 289 9.08 20.34 -1.03
N ARG A 290 9.53 20.96 -2.13
CA ARG A 290 9.59 22.41 -2.26
C ARG A 290 8.20 23.03 -2.07
N GLU A 291 7.21 22.54 -2.79
CA GLU A 291 5.84 23.05 -2.75
C GLU A 291 5.22 22.89 -1.35
N TYR A 292 5.44 21.75 -0.70
CA TYR A 292 5.03 21.55 0.69
C TYR A 292 5.61 22.59 1.65
N VAL A 293 6.92 22.89 1.52
CA VAL A 293 7.59 23.89 2.37
C VAL A 293 7.09 25.31 2.06
N GLU A 294 6.93 25.66 0.78
CA GLU A 294 6.42 26.96 0.36
C GLU A 294 5.00 27.22 0.86
N LEU A 295 4.10 26.22 0.79
CA LEU A 295 2.74 26.31 1.33
C LEU A 295 2.73 26.52 2.84
N ASN A 296 3.54 25.76 3.59
CA ASN A 296 3.64 25.95 5.04
C ASN A 296 4.17 27.34 5.41
N ASN A 297 5.20 27.82 4.72
CA ASN A 297 5.74 29.16 4.94
C ASN A 297 4.68 30.25 4.65
N ARG A 298 3.93 30.11 3.56
CA ARG A 298 2.83 31.03 3.20
C ARG A 298 1.73 31.03 4.24
N ASN A 299 1.37 29.86 4.75
CA ASN A 299 0.32 29.66 5.76
C ASN A 299 0.80 29.97 7.19
N LYS A 300 2.07 30.37 7.35
CA LYS A 300 2.72 30.60 8.65
C LYS A 300 2.66 29.38 9.57
N THR A 301 2.68 28.18 9.00
CA THR A 301 2.72 26.90 9.72
C THR A 301 4.10 26.25 9.59
N SER A 302 4.42 25.34 10.52
CA SER A 302 5.65 24.56 10.46
C SER A 302 5.49 23.40 9.47
N SER A 303 6.44 23.25 8.53
CA SER A 303 6.55 22.04 7.69
C SER A 303 7.09 20.83 8.46
N ASN A 304 7.50 21.02 9.72
CA ASN A 304 8.12 20.02 10.61
C ASN A 304 9.41 19.37 10.08
N LEU A 305 9.87 19.72 8.87
CA LEU A 305 11.17 19.33 8.33
C LEU A 305 12.25 20.29 8.80
N ASP A 306 13.39 19.76 9.23
CA ASP A 306 14.54 20.58 9.63
C ASP A 306 15.05 21.43 8.45
N LYS A 307 15.35 22.71 8.69
CA LYS A 307 15.88 23.62 7.65
C LYS A 307 17.11 23.07 6.93
N ASN A 308 18.02 22.41 7.66
CA ASN A 308 19.21 21.79 7.08
C ASN A 308 18.88 20.59 6.19
N ILE A 309 17.83 19.84 6.54
CA ILE A 309 17.33 18.74 5.72
C ILE A 309 16.66 19.29 4.47
N ILE A 310 15.82 20.31 4.59
CA ILE A 310 15.17 20.97 3.44
C ILE A 310 16.24 21.42 2.43
N ARG A 311 17.25 22.18 2.87
CA ARG A 311 18.36 22.64 2.01
C ARG A 311 19.07 21.47 1.33
N TRP A 312 19.33 20.39 2.07
CA TRP A 312 19.97 19.19 1.53
C TRP A 312 19.11 18.48 0.48
N ILE A 313 17.81 18.29 0.74
CA ILE A 313 16.85 17.69 -0.20
C ILE A 313 16.76 18.53 -1.47
N LEU A 314 16.61 19.85 -1.33
CA LEU A 314 16.44 20.78 -2.43
C LEU A 314 17.75 21.14 -3.15
N LYS A 315 18.90 20.70 -2.62
CA LYS A 315 20.25 21.06 -3.09
C LYS A 315 20.50 22.57 -3.14
N GLU A 316 19.95 23.29 -2.17
CA GLU A 316 20.23 24.72 -2.00
C GLU A 316 21.61 24.89 -1.37
N ARG A 317 22.43 25.78 -1.93
CA ARG A 317 23.74 26.09 -1.34
C ARG A 317 23.52 26.83 -0.01
N SER A 318 24.27 26.46 1.02
CA SER A 318 24.41 27.28 2.22
C SER A 318 24.95 28.65 1.80
N ILE A 319 24.19 29.71 2.12
CA ILE A 319 24.72 31.07 2.15
C ILE A 319 25.68 31.16 3.33
#